data_AF-A0A1A2S883-F1
#
_entry.id   AF-A0A1A2S883-F1
#
_cell.length_a   1.000
_cell.length_b   1.000
_cell.length_c   1.000
_cell.angle_alpha   90.00
_cell.angle_beta   90.00
_cell.angle_gamma   90.00
#
_symmetry.space_group_name_H-M   'P 1'
#
loop_
_entity.id
_entity.type
_entity.pdbx_description
1 polymer ?
#
loop_
_entity_poly.entity_id
_entity_poly.type
_entity_poly.pdbx_seq_one_letter_code
_entity_poly.pdbx_strand_id
1 'polypeptide(L)'
;MSGEAITRPEICAVACAELFRDAGEIMVSPMTNMASVGARLARLTFSPDILLTDGEAQLLAETPALGASAPVEGWMPFGRVFETLAWGRRHVVMGANQVDRFGNQNISAFGPLQQPKRQMFGVRGAPGNAINHATSYWVGNHSKRVFCEKVDVVCGIGWDNVDADNPAFRFANTYRVVSNLGVFDFGGPDRTMRAVSLHPGVAADEVRENTSFEIHGLDGAEETRLPTDDELRLIREVIDPKSLRDREIRS
;
A
#
# COMPACT_ATOMS: atom_id res chain seq x y z
N MET A 1 -16.80 11.78 26.57
CA MET A 1 -16.07 12.27 25.38
C MET A 1 -17.06 12.21 24.23
N SER A 2 -17.45 13.36 23.67
CA SER A 2 -18.39 13.41 22.56
C SER A 2 -17.84 12.59 21.39
N GLY A 3 -18.59 11.56 20.96
CA GLY A 3 -18.18 10.65 19.90
C GLY A 3 -18.00 11.39 18.58
N GLU A 4 -16.75 11.73 18.25
CA GLU A 4 -16.39 12.24 16.94
C GLU A 4 -16.63 11.14 15.90
N ALA A 5 -17.36 11.48 14.84
CA ALA A 5 -17.66 10.56 13.75
C ALA A 5 -16.37 9.99 13.14
N ILE A 6 -16.38 8.70 12.82
CA ILE A 6 -15.28 8.02 12.14
C ILE A 6 -15.13 8.61 10.73
N THR A 7 -13.90 8.95 10.36
CA THR A 7 -13.60 9.59 9.08
C THR A 7 -13.05 8.59 8.04
N ARG A 8 -13.17 8.94 6.75
CA ARG A 8 -12.59 8.13 5.66
C ARG A 8 -11.07 7.89 5.82
N PRO A 9 -10.22 8.89 6.16
CA PRO A 9 -8.80 8.65 6.45
C PRO A 9 -8.56 7.61 7.55
N GLU A 10 -9.41 7.55 8.58
CA GLU A 10 -9.27 6.59 9.68
C GLU A 10 -9.61 5.17 9.23
N ILE A 11 -10.64 5.01 8.41
CA ILE A 11 -10.95 3.73 7.75
C ILE A 11 -9.80 3.29 6.84
N CYS A 12 -9.23 4.20 6.04
CA CYS A 12 -8.08 3.92 5.19
C CYS A 12 -6.84 3.53 6.01
N ALA A 13 -6.58 4.20 7.14
CA ALA A 13 -5.46 3.89 8.02
C ALA A 13 -5.55 2.46 8.57
N VAL A 14 -6.75 2.06 8.99
CA VAL A 14 -7.03 0.69 9.44
C VAL A 14 -6.91 -0.31 8.28
N ALA A 15 -7.45 0.00 7.10
CA ALA A 15 -7.28 -0.85 5.92
C ALA A 15 -5.80 -1.04 5.53
N CYS A 16 -4.97 0.00 5.70
CA CYS A 16 -3.52 -0.11 5.56
C CYS A 16 -2.88 -0.96 6.67
N ALA A 17 -3.37 -0.91 7.91
CA ALA A 17 -2.88 -1.78 8.98
C ALA A 17 -3.13 -3.27 8.67
N GLU A 18 -4.32 -3.57 8.15
CA GLU A 18 -4.73 -4.93 7.75
C GLU A 18 -3.87 -5.54 6.64
N LEU A 19 -3.06 -4.75 5.93
CA LEU A 19 -2.06 -5.27 5.00
C LEU A 19 -1.01 -6.14 5.70
N PHE A 20 -0.78 -5.89 7.00
CA PHE A 20 0.29 -6.51 7.77
C PHE A 20 -0.22 -7.53 8.79
N ARG A 21 -1.51 -7.88 8.77
CA ARG A 21 -2.03 -8.97 9.61
C ARG A 21 -1.31 -10.26 9.24
N ASP A 22 -0.84 -10.97 10.26
CA ASP A 22 -0.07 -12.23 10.12
C ASP A 22 1.22 -12.10 9.30
N ALA A 23 1.78 -10.87 9.18
CA ALA A 23 3.04 -10.65 8.47
C ALA A 23 4.23 -11.36 9.10
N GLY A 24 4.16 -11.64 10.42
CA GLY A 24 5.27 -12.18 11.22
C GLY A 24 6.43 -11.19 11.36
N GLU A 25 7.61 -11.72 11.67
CA GLU A 25 8.82 -10.94 11.91
C GLU A 25 9.53 -10.60 10.58
N ILE A 26 9.00 -9.59 9.88
CA ILE A 26 9.52 -9.07 8.62
C ILE A 26 9.68 -7.54 8.66
N MET A 27 10.48 -7.01 7.74
CA MET A 27 10.54 -5.56 7.55
C MET A 27 9.29 -5.04 6.85
N VAL A 28 8.62 -4.05 7.44
CA VAL A 28 7.57 -3.28 6.78
C VAL A 28 8.14 -1.94 6.30
N SER A 29 7.95 -1.64 5.01
CA SER A 29 8.45 -0.41 4.38
C SER A 29 7.29 0.42 3.81
N PRO A 30 6.64 1.26 4.65
CA PRO A 30 5.53 2.10 4.22
C PRO A 30 6.06 3.39 3.58
N MET A 31 5.89 3.57 2.28
CA MET A 31 6.44 4.71 1.52
C MET A 31 5.46 5.89 1.36
N THR A 32 4.38 5.91 2.15
CA THR A 32 3.37 6.99 2.18
C THR A 32 2.94 7.23 3.62
N ASN A 33 2.40 8.41 3.94
CA ASN A 33 2.00 8.69 5.33
C ASN A 33 0.86 7.77 5.75
N MET A 34 -0.14 7.56 4.88
CA MET A 34 -1.27 6.67 5.18
C MET A 34 -0.81 5.25 5.50
N ALA A 35 0.07 4.68 4.67
CA ALA A 35 0.64 3.36 4.94
C ALA A 35 1.49 3.34 6.22
N SER A 36 2.18 4.43 6.55
CA SER A 36 2.98 4.53 7.77
C SER A 36 2.10 4.57 9.02
N VAL A 37 0.96 5.26 8.98
CA VAL A 37 -0.05 5.18 10.05
C VAL A 37 -0.53 3.74 10.21
N GLY A 38 -0.91 3.07 9.13
CA GLY A 38 -1.37 1.69 9.17
C GLY A 38 -0.31 0.72 9.72
N ALA A 39 0.94 0.84 9.27
CA ALA A 39 2.03 -0.01 9.75
C ALA A 39 2.30 0.16 11.25
N ARG A 40 2.31 1.40 11.74
CA ARG A 40 2.47 1.71 13.18
C ARG A 40 1.29 1.19 13.99
N LEU A 41 0.07 1.33 13.46
CA LEU A 41 -1.13 0.78 14.08
C LEU A 41 -1.06 -0.74 14.20
N ALA A 42 -0.69 -1.44 13.13
CA ALA A 42 -0.51 -2.89 13.14
C ALA A 42 0.53 -3.32 14.19
N ARG A 43 1.69 -2.64 14.25
CA ARG A 43 2.74 -2.94 15.26
C ARG A 43 2.28 -2.74 16.69
N LEU A 44 1.44 -1.74 16.95
CA LEU A 44 0.90 -1.46 18.29
C LEU A 44 -0.31 -2.33 18.67
N THR A 45 -0.80 -3.20 17.78
CA THR A 45 -2.02 -3.97 17.99
C THR A 45 -1.83 -5.47 17.71
N PHE A 46 -1.89 -5.89 16.45
CA PHE A 46 -2.00 -7.30 16.08
C PHE A 46 -0.78 -7.87 15.35
N SER A 47 0.21 -7.04 15.01
CA SER A 47 1.46 -7.46 14.34
C SER A 47 2.69 -6.89 15.04
N PRO A 48 2.92 -7.20 16.34
CA PRO A 48 3.98 -6.58 17.14
C PRO A 48 5.40 -6.86 16.64
N ASP A 49 5.60 -7.97 15.93
CA ASP A 49 6.92 -8.44 15.51
C ASP A 49 7.42 -7.78 14.22
N ILE A 50 6.62 -6.92 13.56
CA ILE A 50 7.09 -6.25 12.34
C ILE A 50 8.19 -5.24 12.67
N LEU A 51 9.18 -5.14 11.78
CA LEU A 51 10.27 -4.18 11.89
C LEU A 51 9.94 -2.91 11.11
N LEU A 52 10.15 -1.74 11.73
CA LEU A 52 10.00 -0.43 11.11
C LEU A 52 11.31 0.35 11.17
N THR A 53 11.54 1.17 10.15
CA THR A 53 12.69 2.07 10.09
C THR A 53 12.30 3.52 10.35
N ASP A 54 13.28 4.34 10.71
CA ASP A 54 13.19 5.81 10.69
C ASP A 54 12.97 6.41 9.29
N GLY A 55 13.16 5.61 8.24
CA GLY A 55 13.04 6.01 6.83
C GLY A 55 14.38 6.30 6.17
N GLU A 56 15.48 6.15 6.90
CA GLU A 56 16.84 6.41 6.42
C GLU A 56 17.76 5.21 6.65
N ALA A 57 18.08 4.88 7.92
CA ALA A 57 19.10 3.87 8.20
C ALA A 57 18.97 3.15 9.55
N GLN A 58 17.93 3.41 10.36
CA GLN A 58 17.82 2.85 11.71
C GLN A 58 16.53 2.05 11.89
N LEU A 59 16.62 0.91 12.57
CA LEU A 59 15.46 0.13 13.03
C LEU A 59 14.96 0.70 14.35
N LEU A 60 13.65 0.96 14.43
CA LEU A 60 13.01 1.58 15.58
C LEU A 60 12.61 0.53 16.62
N ALA A 61 13.17 0.62 17.83
CA ALA A 61 12.85 -0.28 18.95
C ALA A 61 11.40 -0.12 19.43
N GLU A 62 10.88 1.11 19.32
CA GLU A 62 9.51 1.46 19.69
C GLU A 62 8.73 1.95 18.47
N THR A 63 7.45 2.27 18.65
CA THR A 63 6.60 2.80 17.58
C THR A 63 6.27 4.26 17.87
N PRO A 64 7.08 5.23 17.40
CA PRO A 64 6.83 6.64 17.66
C PRO A 64 5.61 7.17 16.90
N ALA A 65 5.23 8.42 17.17
CA ALA A 65 4.36 9.20 16.28
C ALA A 65 5.05 9.48 14.92
N LEU A 66 4.27 9.81 13.88
CA LEU A 66 4.84 10.21 12.59
C LEU A 66 5.81 11.40 12.76
N GLY A 67 7.02 11.25 12.21
CA GLY A 67 8.09 12.25 12.27
C GLY A 67 8.77 12.42 13.63
N ALA A 68 8.39 11.64 14.64
CA ALA A 68 9.10 11.58 15.92
C ALA A 68 10.19 10.50 15.92
N SER A 69 11.25 10.74 16.69
CA SER A 69 12.33 9.78 16.94
C SER A 69 11.95 8.80 18.04
N ALA A 70 12.59 7.63 18.05
CA ALA A 70 12.50 6.61 19.10
C ALA A 70 13.87 5.96 19.32
N PRO A 71 14.07 5.22 20.42
CA PRO A 71 15.25 4.36 20.57
C PRO A 71 15.42 3.40 19.39
N VAL A 72 16.68 3.06 19.11
CA VAL A 72 17.07 2.26 17.95
C VAL A 72 17.44 0.85 18.40
N GLU A 73 16.94 -0.16 17.72
CA GLU A 73 17.26 -1.57 17.97
C GLU A 73 18.18 -2.20 16.92
N GLY A 74 18.52 -1.46 15.86
CA GLY A 74 19.42 -1.97 14.85
C GLY A 74 19.74 -1.00 13.72
N TRP A 75 20.63 -1.44 12.84
CA TRP A 75 21.14 -0.66 11.71
C TRP A 75 20.63 -1.24 10.39
N MET A 76 20.10 -0.38 9.53
CA MET A 76 19.46 -0.74 8.27
C MET A 76 19.77 0.25 7.13
N PRO A 77 21.06 0.42 6.77
CA PRO A 77 21.45 1.27 5.64
C PRO A 77 20.92 0.69 4.32
N PHE A 78 20.89 1.49 3.25
CA PHE A 78 20.35 1.06 1.95
C PHE A 78 20.95 -0.26 1.41
N GLY A 79 22.25 -0.52 1.64
CA GLY A 79 22.86 -1.81 1.28
C GLY A 79 22.14 -3.00 1.93
N ARG A 80 21.83 -2.90 3.23
CA ARG A 80 21.11 -3.94 3.97
C ARG A 80 19.63 -4.02 3.60
N VAL A 81 19.03 -2.92 3.14
CA VAL A 81 17.69 -2.95 2.54
C VAL A 81 17.69 -3.82 1.28
N PHE A 82 18.72 -3.73 0.43
CA PHE A 82 18.86 -4.59 -0.75
C PHE A 82 19.09 -6.06 -0.38
N GLU A 83 19.90 -6.35 0.64
CA GLU A 83 20.06 -7.70 1.17
C GLU A 83 18.72 -8.26 1.69
N THR A 84 17.97 -7.45 2.44
CA THR A 84 16.69 -7.84 3.06
C THR A 84 15.60 -8.09 2.01
N LEU A 85 15.49 -7.23 0.99
CA LEU A 85 14.47 -7.41 -0.05
C LEU A 85 14.76 -8.65 -0.90
N ALA A 86 16.03 -8.94 -1.22
CA ALA A 86 16.42 -10.13 -1.99
C ALA A 86 16.23 -11.42 -1.17
N TRP A 87 16.32 -11.33 0.15
CA TRP A 87 16.00 -12.45 1.06
C TRP A 87 14.49 -12.71 1.19
N GLY A 88 13.65 -11.74 0.84
CA GLY A 88 12.18 -11.88 0.80
C GLY A 88 11.45 -11.56 2.11
N ARG A 89 12.17 -11.22 3.19
CA ARG A 89 11.55 -10.88 4.49
C ARG A 89 11.14 -9.42 4.58
N ARG A 90 10.25 -9.02 3.67
CA ARG A 90 9.80 -7.64 3.56
C ARG A 90 8.39 -7.52 2.99
N HIS A 91 7.67 -6.50 3.44
CA HIS A 91 6.44 -6.04 2.80
C HIS A 91 6.56 -4.54 2.55
N VAL A 92 6.54 -4.13 1.29
CA VAL A 92 6.53 -2.71 0.92
C VAL A 92 5.12 -2.24 0.57
N VAL A 93 4.80 -1.02 0.98
CA VAL A 93 3.60 -0.31 0.49
C VAL A 93 4.04 0.94 -0.24
N MET A 94 3.86 0.95 -1.56
CA MET A 94 4.29 2.06 -2.43
C MET A 94 3.11 2.94 -2.84
N GLY A 95 3.38 4.20 -3.17
CA GLY A 95 2.45 4.98 -3.99
C GLY A 95 2.47 4.53 -5.45
N ALA A 96 1.57 5.05 -6.26
CA ALA A 96 1.53 4.78 -7.69
C ALA A 96 1.08 6.02 -8.49
N ASN A 97 1.73 6.28 -9.62
CA ASN A 97 1.21 7.21 -10.62
C ASN A 97 0.18 6.53 -11.51
N GLN A 98 0.39 5.25 -11.84
CA GLN A 98 -0.58 4.37 -12.50
C GLN A 98 -0.53 2.97 -11.88
N VAL A 99 -1.67 2.29 -11.87
CA VAL A 99 -1.85 0.86 -11.58
C VAL A 99 -2.81 0.31 -12.63
N ASP A 100 -2.49 -0.83 -13.25
CA ASP A 100 -3.42 -1.49 -14.17
C ASP A 100 -4.15 -2.69 -13.55
N ARG A 101 -5.01 -3.31 -14.37
CA ARG A 101 -5.89 -4.41 -13.93
C ARG A 101 -5.15 -5.65 -13.43
N PHE A 102 -3.88 -5.84 -13.78
CA PHE A 102 -3.07 -6.98 -13.34
C PHE A 102 -2.10 -6.62 -12.21
N GLY A 103 -2.07 -5.35 -11.83
CA GLY A 103 -1.22 -4.84 -10.75
C GLY A 103 0.13 -4.34 -11.22
N ASN A 104 0.34 -4.13 -12.52
CA ASN A 104 1.53 -3.40 -12.96
C ASN A 104 1.44 -1.98 -12.42
N GLN A 105 2.58 -1.45 -11.99
CA GLN A 105 2.65 -0.14 -11.35
C GLN A 105 3.68 0.75 -12.04
N ASN A 106 3.35 2.04 -12.17
CA ASN A 106 4.25 3.05 -12.71
C ASN A 106 4.53 4.16 -11.69
N ILE A 107 5.82 4.46 -11.52
CA ILE A 107 6.37 5.66 -10.83
C ILE A 107 7.54 6.30 -11.61
N SER A 108 7.79 5.84 -12.83
CA SER A 108 8.97 6.18 -13.63
C SER A 108 8.76 7.42 -14.47
N ALA A 109 7.88 7.33 -15.47
CA ALA A 109 7.62 8.39 -16.44
C ALA A 109 6.30 8.12 -17.18
N PHE A 110 5.77 9.14 -17.87
CA PHE A 110 4.65 9.01 -18.80
C PHE A 110 5.13 9.23 -20.24
N GLY A 111 4.64 8.43 -21.18
CA GLY A 111 5.01 8.43 -22.60
C GLY A 111 6.17 7.48 -22.95
N PRO A 112 6.78 7.66 -24.14
CA PRO A 112 7.86 6.78 -24.62
C PRO A 112 9.08 6.74 -23.70
N LEU A 113 9.68 5.55 -23.53
CA LEU A 113 10.77 5.31 -22.56
C LEU A 113 11.99 6.24 -22.74
N GLN A 114 12.42 6.47 -23.98
CA GLN A 114 13.62 7.27 -24.28
C GLN A 114 13.31 8.77 -24.48
N GLN A 115 12.03 9.16 -24.48
CA GLN A 115 11.60 10.54 -24.63
C GLN A 115 10.25 10.76 -23.92
N PRO A 116 10.24 10.70 -22.58
CA PRO A 116 9.00 10.78 -21.82
C PRO A 116 8.36 12.16 -21.95
N LYS A 117 7.02 12.20 -21.99
CA LYS A 117 6.24 13.44 -21.95
C LYS A 117 6.29 14.09 -20.55
N ARG A 118 6.45 13.28 -19.51
CA ARG A 118 6.62 13.73 -18.12
C ARG A 118 7.50 12.75 -17.36
N GLN A 119 8.61 13.24 -16.83
CA GLN A 119 9.55 12.48 -16.01
C GLN A 119 9.12 12.45 -14.53
N MET A 120 9.31 11.31 -13.87
CA MET A 120 9.22 11.15 -12.42
C MET A 120 10.53 10.53 -11.90
N PHE A 121 10.48 9.44 -11.13
CA PHE A 121 11.63 8.96 -10.35
C PHE A 121 12.48 7.89 -11.04
N GLY A 122 12.10 7.44 -12.25
CA GLY A 122 12.57 6.16 -12.76
C GLY A 122 11.93 4.97 -12.02
N VAL A 123 12.38 3.74 -12.29
CA VAL A 123 11.76 2.52 -11.73
C VAL A 123 12.03 2.32 -10.23
N ARG A 124 13.04 3.02 -9.67
CA ARG A 124 13.47 2.90 -8.26
C ARG A 124 13.68 1.43 -7.89
N GLY A 125 13.28 1.02 -6.69
CA GLY A 125 13.32 -0.39 -6.25
C GLY A 125 12.07 -1.20 -6.62
N ALA A 126 11.10 -0.63 -7.36
CA ALA A 126 9.84 -1.31 -7.64
C ALA A 126 9.99 -2.67 -8.35
N PRO A 127 10.92 -2.85 -9.33
CA PRO A 127 11.13 -4.15 -9.95
C PRO A 127 11.60 -5.20 -8.95
N GLY A 128 12.59 -4.85 -8.12
CA GLY A 128 13.14 -5.74 -7.08
C GLY A 128 12.15 -6.07 -5.98
N ASN A 129 11.27 -5.13 -5.61
CA ASN A 129 10.23 -5.37 -4.62
C ASN A 129 9.20 -6.38 -5.13
N ALA A 130 8.64 -6.13 -6.32
CA ALA A 130 7.52 -6.90 -6.86
C ALA A 130 7.89 -8.35 -7.20
N ILE A 131 9.16 -8.63 -7.54
CA ILE A 131 9.63 -9.99 -7.86
C ILE A 131 10.03 -10.82 -6.64
N ASN A 132 10.37 -10.19 -5.49
CA ASN A 132 10.96 -10.91 -4.35
C ASN A 132 10.03 -11.10 -3.15
N HIS A 133 9.05 -10.21 -2.94
CA HIS A 133 8.26 -10.23 -1.71
C HIS A 133 6.91 -9.51 -1.84
N ALA A 134 6.11 -9.55 -0.77
CA ALA A 134 4.81 -8.88 -0.71
C ALA A 134 4.93 -7.39 -1.05
N THR A 135 4.12 -6.95 -2.02
CA THR A 135 4.08 -5.57 -2.48
C THR A 135 2.61 -5.12 -2.55
N SER A 136 2.29 -4.04 -1.83
CA SER A 136 0.97 -3.41 -1.86
C SER A 136 1.08 -1.95 -2.32
N TYR A 137 -0.06 -1.37 -2.68
CA TYR A 137 -0.15 0.02 -3.13
C TYR A 137 -1.15 0.84 -2.31
N TRP A 138 -0.80 2.11 -2.07
CA TRP A 138 -1.72 3.14 -1.56
C TRP A 138 -2.03 4.16 -2.66
N VAL A 139 -3.31 4.44 -2.88
CA VAL A 139 -3.80 5.43 -3.85
C VAL A 139 -4.81 6.38 -3.19
N GLY A 140 -4.33 7.54 -2.74
CA GLY A 140 -5.16 8.53 -2.06
C GLY A 140 -6.20 9.27 -2.92
N ASN A 141 -6.12 9.14 -4.24
CA ASN A 141 -7.10 9.68 -5.19
C ASN A 141 -7.36 8.67 -6.31
N HIS A 142 -8.33 7.78 -6.08
CA HIS A 142 -8.78 6.78 -7.04
C HIS A 142 -9.43 7.48 -8.24
N SER A 143 -8.81 7.34 -9.42
CA SER A 143 -9.31 7.93 -10.66
C SER A 143 -8.84 7.14 -11.87
N LYS A 144 -9.51 7.33 -13.02
CA LYS A 144 -9.18 6.65 -14.28
C LYS A 144 -7.75 6.89 -14.76
N ARG A 145 -7.16 8.02 -14.36
CA ARG A 145 -5.77 8.35 -14.66
C ARG A 145 -4.77 7.47 -13.90
N VAL A 146 -5.12 7.06 -12.69
CA VAL A 146 -4.29 6.16 -11.87
C VAL A 146 -4.64 4.71 -12.21
N PHE A 147 -5.92 4.34 -12.11
CA PHE A 147 -6.41 3.00 -12.48
C PHE A 147 -6.72 2.96 -13.98
N CYS A 148 -5.67 2.75 -14.78
CA CYS A 148 -5.70 2.80 -16.24
C CYS A 148 -5.63 1.39 -16.85
N GLU A 149 -6.04 1.24 -18.11
CA GLU A 149 -5.99 -0.06 -18.81
C GLU A 149 -4.58 -0.65 -18.92
N LYS A 150 -3.57 0.21 -19.12
CA LYS A 150 -2.17 -0.19 -19.22
C LYS A 150 -1.27 0.94 -18.72
N VAL A 151 -0.30 0.59 -17.89
CA VAL A 151 0.71 1.55 -17.42
C VAL A 151 1.66 1.97 -18.55
N ASP A 152 2.15 3.22 -18.53
CA ASP A 152 3.10 3.70 -19.53
C ASP A 152 4.47 3.02 -19.39
N VAL A 153 4.89 2.77 -18.14
CA VAL A 153 6.15 2.09 -17.80
C VAL A 153 5.90 1.11 -16.66
N VAL A 154 6.21 -0.17 -16.88
CA VAL A 154 6.13 -1.20 -15.83
C VAL A 154 7.34 -1.05 -14.90
N CYS A 155 7.10 -0.51 -13.70
CA CYS A 155 8.08 -0.42 -12.63
C CYS A 155 7.91 -1.60 -11.66
N GLY A 156 6.72 -1.73 -11.06
CA GLY A 156 6.33 -2.94 -10.34
C GLY A 156 5.65 -3.90 -11.31
N ILE A 157 6.09 -5.16 -11.36
CA ILE A 157 5.48 -6.17 -12.23
C ILE A 157 4.11 -6.60 -11.69
N GLY A 158 3.14 -6.70 -12.59
CA GLY A 158 1.82 -7.29 -12.36
C GLY A 158 1.81 -8.79 -12.66
N TRP A 159 0.68 -9.44 -12.40
CA TRP A 159 0.51 -10.88 -12.55
C TRP A 159 0.59 -11.38 -14.00
N ASP A 160 0.31 -10.52 -14.98
CA ASP A 160 0.44 -10.81 -16.41
C ASP A 160 1.90 -10.90 -16.89
N ASN A 161 2.86 -10.47 -16.07
CA ASN A 161 4.30 -10.60 -16.33
C ASN A 161 4.94 -11.78 -15.59
N VAL A 162 4.15 -12.56 -14.84
CA VAL A 162 4.63 -13.73 -14.10
C VAL A 162 4.63 -14.95 -15.03
N ASP A 163 5.82 -15.42 -15.38
CA ASP A 163 6.01 -16.65 -16.14
C ASP A 163 5.96 -17.87 -15.20
N ALA A 164 4.91 -18.67 -15.32
CA ALA A 164 4.68 -19.85 -14.49
C ALA A 164 5.70 -20.99 -14.74
N ASP A 165 6.31 -21.03 -15.93
CA ASP A 165 7.31 -22.04 -16.28
C ASP A 165 8.72 -21.65 -15.80
N ASN A 166 8.89 -20.40 -15.36
CA ASN A 166 10.15 -19.89 -14.84
C ASN A 166 10.10 -19.72 -13.31
N PRO A 167 10.83 -20.55 -12.54
CA PRO A 167 10.80 -20.50 -11.08
C PRO A 167 11.34 -19.19 -10.51
N ALA A 168 12.01 -18.33 -11.29
CA ALA A 168 12.44 -17.01 -10.84
C ALA A 168 11.27 -16.11 -10.39
N PHE A 169 10.06 -16.31 -10.91
CA PHE A 169 8.87 -15.53 -10.55
C PHE A 169 8.10 -16.06 -9.34
N ARG A 170 8.53 -17.17 -8.73
CA ARG A 170 7.78 -17.86 -7.65
C ARG A 170 7.52 -17.00 -6.40
N PHE A 171 8.24 -15.90 -6.22
CA PHE A 171 8.09 -14.98 -5.09
C PHE A 171 7.31 -13.70 -5.43
N ALA A 172 6.89 -13.54 -6.69
CA ALA A 172 6.05 -12.43 -7.09
C ALA A 172 4.75 -12.45 -6.28
N ASN A 173 4.48 -11.35 -5.57
CA ASN A 173 3.34 -11.24 -4.67
C ASN A 173 2.82 -9.80 -4.63
N THR A 174 2.21 -9.38 -5.73
CA THR A 174 1.41 -8.15 -5.77
C THR A 174 0.12 -8.40 -4.99
N TYR A 175 0.09 -7.94 -3.74
CA TYR A 175 -0.85 -8.39 -2.71
C TYR A 175 -2.18 -7.63 -2.75
N ARG A 176 -2.16 -6.33 -2.39
CA ARG A 176 -3.38 -5.52 -2.28
C ARG A 176 -3.16 -4.06 -2.68
N VAL A 177 -4.25 -3.41 -3.06
CA VAL A 177 -4.34 -1.95 -3.23
C VAL A 177 -5.34 -1.41 -2.23
N VAL A 178 -4.94 -0.40 -1.46
CA VAL A 178 -5.87 0.40 -0.64
C VAL A 178 -5.98 1.76 -1.30
N SER A 179 -7.19 2.24 -1.54
CA SER A 179 -7.45 3.58 -2.05
C SER A 179 -8.37 4.38 -1.13
N ASN A 180 -8.63 5.64 -1.45
CA ASN A 180 -9.67 6.42 -0.76
C ASN A 180 -11.11 5.86 -0.94
N LEU A 181 -11.31 4.85 -1.79
CA LEU A 181 -12.64 4.27 -2.11
C LEU A 181 -12.83 2.84 -1.57
N GLY A 182 -11.77 2.08 -1.39
CA GLY A 182 -11.90 0.68 -0.99
C GLY A 182 -10.58 -0.08 -0.92
N VAL A 183 -10.71 -1.38 -0.69
CA VAL A 183 -9.62 -2.35 -0.66
C VAL A 183 -9.78 -3.32 -1.83
N PHE A 184 -8.71 -3.54 -2.57
CA PHE A 184 -8.68 -4.37 -3.76
C PHE A 184 -7.54 -5.38 -3.67
N ASP A 185 -7.72 -6.53 -4.31
CA ASP A 185 -6.68 -7.55 -4.50
C ASP A 185 -6.65 -8.01 -5.96
N PHE A 186 -5.85 -9.02 -6.27
CA PHE A 186 -5.70 -9.60 -7.61
C PHE A 186 -6.23 -11.04 -7.66
N GLY A 187 -7.35 -11.28 -6.94
CA GLY A 187 -8.03 -12.58 -6.85
C GLY A 187 -9.17 -12.77 -7.85
N GLY A 188 -9.31 -11.89 -8.84
CA GLY A 188 -10.27 -12.06 -9.94
C GLY A 188 -9.79 -13.12 -10.95
N PRO A 189 -10.61 -13.41 -11.99
CA PRO A 189 -10.22 -14.25 -13.11
C PRO A 189 -8.89 -13.80 -13.70
N ASP A 190 -8.01 -14.74 -14.05
CA ASP A 190 -6.69 -14.45 -14.63
C ASP A 190 -5.85 -13.45 -13.83
N ARG A 191 -6.01 -13.45 -12.49
CA ARG A 191 -5.33 -12.52 -11.56
C ARG A 191 -5.65 -11.05 -11.81
N THR A 192 -6.85 -10.75 -12.33
CA THR A 192 -7.30 -9.35 -12.45
C THR A 192 -7.72 -8.77 -11.11
N MET A 193 -7.72 -7.44 -11.03
CA MET A 193 -8.16 -6.69 -9.87
C MET A 193 -9.61 -7.06 -9.47
N ARG A 194 -9.79 -7.28 -8.17
CA ARG A 194 -11.06 -7.64 -7.53
C ARG A 194 -11.30 -6.76 -6.31
N ALA A 195 -12.55 -6.37 -6.09
CA ALA A 195 -12.95 -5.65 -4.90
C ALA A 195 -12.97 -6.62 -3.69
N VAL A 196 -12.25 -6.26 -2.63
CA VAL A 196 -12.28 -6.96 -1.34
C VAL A 196 -13.35 -6.33 -0.45
N SER A 197 -13.33 -4.99 -0.36
CA SER A 197 -14.37 -4.23 0.33
C SER A 197 -14.41 -2.79 -0.18
N LEU A 198 -15.56 -2.13 -0.04
CA LEU A 198 -15.72 -0.70 -0.29
C LEU A 198 -15.85 0.05 1.02
N HIS A 199 -15.26 1.25 1.10
CA HIS A 199 -15.34 2.02 2.33
C HIS A 199 -16.78 2.49 2.59
N PRO A 200 -17.20 2.60 3.86
CA PRO A 200 -18.52 3.13 4.21
C PRO A 200 -18.87 4.40 3.43
N GLY A 201 -20.05 4.39 2.81
CA GLY A 201 -20.57 5.46 1.95
C GLY A 201 -20.04 5.50 0.52
N VAL A 202 -19.21 4.56 0.08
CA VAL A 202 -18.79 4.43 -1.34
C VAL A 202 -19.71 3.47 -2.06
N ALA A 203 -20.28 3.92 -3.18
CA ALA A 203 -21.07 3.07 -4.06
C ALA A 203 -20.20 2.32 -5.09
N ALA A 204 -20.64 1.14 -5.51
CA ALA A 204 -19.99 0.39 -6.61
C ALA A 204 -19.88 1.24 -7.90
N ASP A 205 -20.91 2.03 -8.22
CA ASP A 205 -20.90 2.91 -9.38
C ASP A 205 -19.84 4.01 -9.30
N GLU A 206 -19.57 4.58 -8.11
CA GLU A 206 -18.52 5.59 -7.92
C GLU A 206 -17.15 5.02 -8.26
N VAL A 207 -16.88 3.77 -7.84
CA VAL A 207 -15.64 3.07 -8.17
C VAL A 207 -15.57 2.82 -9.67
N ARG A 208 -16.64 2.28 -10.27
CA ARG A 208 -16.73 2.00 -11.72
C ARG A 208 -16.50 3.25 -12.57
N GLU A 209 -17.05 4.39 -12.16
CA GLU A 209 -16.86 5.68 -12.84
C GLU A 209 -15.41 6.19 -12.77
N ASN A 210 -14.68 5.80 -11.73
CA ASN A 210 -13.30 6.20 -11.44
C ASN A 210 -12.25 5.14 -11.78
N THR A 211 -12.61 3.99 -12.35
CA THR A 211 -11.68 2.97 -12.83
C THR A 211 -11.78 2.83 -14.36
N SER A 212 -10.66 2.65 -15.07
CA SER A 212 -10.69 2.52 -16.54
C SER A 212 -11.01 1.11 -17.04
N PHE A 213 -11.10 0.14 -16.14
CA PHE A 213 -11.35 -1.27 -16.43
C PHE A 213 -12.37 -1.82 -15.43
N GLU A 214 -12.98 -2.96 -15.76
CA GLU A 214 -13.91 -3.65 -14.87
C GLU A 214 -13.19 -4.26 -13.66
N ILE A 215 -13.73 -4.02 -12.46
CA ILE A 215 -13.27 -4.63 -11.21
C ILE A 215 -14.14 -5.84 -10.90
N HIS A 216 -13.51 -7.00 -10.72
CA HIS A 216 -14.24 -8.22 -10.42
C HIS A 216 -14.91 -8.15 -9.03
N GLY A 217 -16.15 -8.66 -8.94
CA GLY A 217 -16.89 -8.74 -7.67
C GLY A 217 -17.36 -7.40 -7.08
N LEU A 218 -17.31 -6.31 -7.85
CA LEU A 218 -17.55 -4.95 -7.34
C LEU A 218 -18.94 -4.76 -6.70
N ASP A 219 -20.01 -5.27 -7.32
CA ASP A 219 -21.38 -5.09 -6.82
C ASP A 219 -21.69 -5.93 -5.57
N GLY A 220 -20.87 -6.95 -5.30
CA GLY A 220 -20.99 -7.84 -4.14
C GLY A 220 -19.94 -7.58 -3.05
N ALA A 221 -19.15 -6.51 -3.19
CA ALA A 221 -18.11 -6.19 -2.23
C ALA A 221 -18.71 -5.76 -0.88
N GLU A 222 -18.20 -6.35 0.20
CA GLU A 222 -18.63 -6.00 1.55
C GLU A 222 -18.17 -4.58 1.94
N GLU A 223 -18.76 -4.03 2.98
CA GLU A 223 -18.30 -2.76 3.55
C GLU A 223 -17.00 -2.98 4.35
N THR A 224 -16.02 -2.07 4.19
CA THR A 224 -14.79 -2.10 4.98
C THR A 224 -15.13 -1.89 6.46
N ARG A 225 -14.59 -2.75 7.33
CA ARG A 225 -14.81 -2.64 8.78
C ARG A 225 -14.47 -1.25 9.31
N LEU A 226 -15.23 -0.81 10.30
CA LEU A 226 -14.91 0.40 11.04
C LEU A 226 -13.72 0.17 11.99
N PRO A 227 -12.90 1.20 12.26
CA PRO A 227 -11.95 1.21 13.36
C PRO A 227 -12.61 0.91 14.71
N THR A 228 -11.92 0.19 15.59
CA THR A 228 -12.33 0.05 17.00
C THR A 228 -12.00 1.32 17.79
N ASP A 229 -12.58 1.48 18.99
CA ASP A 229 -12.28 2.61 19.86
C ASP A 229 -10.79 2.72 20.21
N ASP A 230 -10.12 1.58 20.44
CA ASP A 230 -8.68 1.53 20.70
C ASP A 230 -7.86 1.92 19.47
N GLU A 231 -8.25 1.48 18.27
CA GLU A 231 -7.60 1.88 17.02
C GLU A 231 -7.75 3.38 16.77
N LEU A 232 -8.95 3.95 17.00
CA LEU A 232 -9.19 5.39 16.89
C LEU A 232 -8.32 6.18 17.85
N ARG A 233 -8.25 5.77 19.12
CA ARG A 233 -7.38 6.41 20.13
C ARG A 233 -5.92 6.38 19.70
N LEU A 234 -5.41 5.24 19.25
CA LEU A 234 -4.02 5.12 18.78
C LEU A 234 -3.76 6.01 17.56
N ILE A 235 -4.66 6.04 16.57
CA ILE A 235 -4.52 6.89 15.38
C ILE A 235 -4.50 8.37 15.79
N ARG A 236 -5.49 8.82 16.57
CA ARG A 236 -5.73 10.24 16.87
C ARG A 236 -4.76 10.82 17.89
N GLU A 237 -4.31 10.03 18.86
CA GLU A 237 -3.54 10.55 20.00
C GLU A 237 -2.06 10.15 19.98
N VAL A 238 -1.74 8.99 19.39
CA VAL A 238 -0.39 8.40 19.50
C VAL A 238 0.36 8.45 18.18
N ILE A 239 -0.25 7.95 17.10
CA ILE A 239 0.44 7.71 15.83
C ILE A 239 0.43 8.97 14.95
N ASP A 240 -0.73 9.61 14.79
CA ASP A 240 -0.92 10.77 13.91
C ASP A 240 -1.73 11.90 14.59
N PRO A 241 -1.20 12.48 15.69
CA PRO A 241 -1.88 13.56 16.42
C PRO A 241 -2.00 14.87 15.64
N LYS A 242 -1.35 14.97 14.47
CA LYS A 242 -1.41 16.14 13.58
C LYS A 242 -2.36 15.93 12.39
N SER A 243 -3.06 14.79 12.35
CA SER A 243 -3.95 14.41 11.26
C SER A 243 -3.33 14.55 9.87
N LEU A 244 -2.07 14.11 9.72
CA LEU A 244 -1.41 14.07 8.41
C LEU A 244 -2.14 13.13 7.45
N ARG A 245 -2.81 12.10 7.96
CA ARG A 245 -3.66 11.18 7.19
C ARG A 245 -4.73 11.89 6.36
N ASP A 246 -5.26 13.01 6.84
CA ASP A 246 -6.33 13.76 6.17
C ASP A 246 -5.84 14.40 4.87
N ARG A 247 -4.53 14.69 4.77
CA ARG A 247 -3.91 15.28 3.58
C ARG A 247 -3.60 14.26 2.48
N GLU A 248 -3.64 12.96 2.83
CA GLU A 248 -3.31 11.87 1.91
C GLU A 248 -4.49 11.47 1.04
N ILE A 249 -5.72 11.86 1.40
CA ILE A 249 -6.90 11.61 0.57
C ILE A 249 -7.39 12.90 -0.09
N ARG A 250 -7.95 12.76 -1.28
CA ARG A 250 -8.69 13.84 -1.95
C ARG A 250 -10.09 13.35 -2.29
N SER A 251 -11.04 14.29 -2.26
CA SER A 251 -12.37 14.12 -2.85
C SER A 251 -12.29 14.07 -4.36
#